data_AF-A0A7S0BK63-F1
#
_entry.id   AF-A0A7S0BK63-F1
#
_cell.length_a   1.000
_cell.length_b   1.000
_cell.length_c   1.000
_cell.angle_alpha   90.00
_cell.angle_beta   90.00
_cell.angle_gamma   90.00
#
_symmetry.space_group_name_H-M   'P 1'
#
loop_
_entity.id
_entity.type
_entity.pdbx_description
1 polymer ?
#
loop_
_entity_poly.entity_id
_entity_poly.type
_entity_poly.pdbx_seq_one_letter_code
_entity_poly.pdbx_strand_id
1 'polypeptide(L)'
;MLAQNVPDVISDVVVTIGSGGTAAGLAIGNYLSGSKVKMHAISVCDNAQIFHQHVNEMLEFLGLSNETKSEDILNIIDGYKGRGYALNTDEELEFIKAASDTSGVPTDPVYTGKALS
;
A
#
# COMPACT_ATOMS: atom_id res chain seq x y z
N MET A 1 21.84 8.47 -3.99
CA MET A 1 20.44 8.07 -4.17
C MET A 1 20.38 6.90 -5.12
N LEU A 2 19.49 5.94 -4.89
CA LEU A 2 19.26 4.79 -5.78
C LEU A 2 18.51 5.24 -7.04
N ALA A 3 18.92 4.80 -8.23
CA ALA A 3 18.19 5.11 -9.46
C ALA A 3 17.06 4.08 -9.68
N GLN A 4 15.82 4.55 -9.78
CA GLN A 4 14.64 3.67 -9.97
C GLN A 4 14.35 3.33 -11.44
N ASN A 5 14.79 4.15 -12.40
CA ASN A 5 14.43 4.05 -13.82
C ASN A 5 12.91 3.91 -14.06
N VAL A 6 12.08 4.48 -13.17
CA VAL A 6 10.63 4.51 -13.33
C VAL A 6 10.30 5.53 -14.43
N PRO A 7 9.48 5.15 -15.43
CA PRO A 7 9.05 6.10 -16.45
C PRO A 7 8.37 7.32 -15.82
N ASP A 8 8.67 8.52 -16.31
CA ASP A 8 8.11 9.79 -15.80
C ASP A 8 6.56 9.87 -15.87
N VAL A 9 5.91 8.88 -16.48
CA VAL A 9 4.44 8.76 -16.57
C VAL A 9 3.79 8.16 -15.33
N ILE A 10 4.53 7.51 -14.43
CA ILE A 10 3.96 6.92 -13.21
C ILE A 10 4.00 7.96 -12.10
N SER A 11 2.83 8.42 -11.66
CA SER A 11 2.68 9.41 -10.59
C SER A 11 2.37 8.78 -9.23
N ASP A 12 1.72 7.62 -9.23
CA ASP A 12 1.17 6.98 -8.03
C ASP A 12 1.36 5.47 -8.11
N VAL A 13 1.62 4.84 -6.96
CA VAL A 13 1.64 3.40 -6.79
C VAL A 13 0.72 3.05 -5.65
N VAL A 14 -0.23 2.15 -5.92
CA VAL A 14 -1.17 1.63 -4.93
C VAL A 14 -0.81 0.18 -4.62
N VAL A 15 -0.71 -0.14 -3.32
CA VAL A 15 -0.48 -1.50 -2.82
C VAL A 15 -1.44 -1.81 -1.68
N THR A 16 -1.56 -3.06 -1.28
CA THR A 16 -2.20 -3.39 -0.01
C THR A 16 -1.21 -3.42 1.16
N ILE A 17 -1.70 -3.19 2.37
CA ILE A 17 -0.94 -3.34 3.61
C ILE A 17 -1.67 -4.27 4.58
N GLY A 18 -0.95 -5.32 5.01
CA GLY A 18 -1.41 -6.29 6.00
C GLY A 18 -0.39 -6.53 7.12
N SER A 19 0.87 -6.83 6.78
CA SER A 19 1.96 -6.92 7.77
C SER A 19 2.84 -5.67 7.84
N GLY A 20 2.74 -4.77 6.85
CA GLY A 20 3.55 -3.55 6.74
C GLY A 20 4.77 -3.67 5.83
N GLY A 21 5.37 -4.85 5.68
CA GLY A 21 6.68 -5.01 5.02
C GLY A 21 6.77 -4.47 3.59
N THR A 22 5.85 -4.86 2.71
CA THR A 22 5.86 -4.43 1.30
C THR A 22 5.64 -2.92 1.15
N ALA A 23 4.61 -2.39 1.81
CA ALA A 23 4.29 -0.97 1.75
C ALA A 23 5.42 -0.10 2.34
N ALA A 24 5.98 -0.51 3.48
CA ALA A 24 7.10 0.16 4.10
C ALA A 24 8.34 0.16 3.19
N GLY A 25 8.72 -1.01 2.66
CA GLY A 25 9.88 -1.14 1.78
C GLY A 25 9.77 -0.31 0.51
N LEU A 26 8.60 -0.28 -0.12
CA LEU A 26 8.34 0.56 -1.30
C LEU A 26 8.39 2.05 -0.95
N ALA A 27 7.75 2.48 0.13
CA ALA A 27 7.76 3.88 0.56
C ALA A 27 9.16 4.39 0.92
N ILE A 28 9.91 3.60 1.69
CA ILE A 28 11.28 3.93 2.10
C ILE A 28 12.21 3.92 0.87
N GLY A 29 12.09 2.91 0.00
CA GLY A 29 12.86 2.85 -1.25
C GLY A 29 12.56 4.03 -2.17
N ASN A 30 11.29 4.43 -2.26
CA ASN A 30 10.85 5.62 -2.99
C ASN A 30 11.48 6.89 -2.42
N TYR A 31 11.41 7.09 -1.11
CA TYR A 31 12.04 8.20 -0.41
C TYR A 31 13.57 8.26 -0.67
N LEU A 32 14.30 7.16 -0.46
CA LEU A 32 15.76 7.11 -0.61
C LEU A 32 16.26 7.27 -2.05
N SER A 33 15.38 7.02 -3.02
CA SER A 33 15.67 7.28 -4.44
C SER A 33 15.50 8.74 -4.85
N GLY A 34 14.83 9.56 -4.03
CA GLY A 34 14.43 10.91 -4.37
C GLY A 34 13.24 11.01 -5.34
N SER A 35 12.65 9.86 -5.70
CA SER A 35 11.46 9.78 -6.55
C SER A 35 10.28 10.54 -5.95
N LYS A 36 9.41 11.02 -6.83
CA LYS A 36 8.20 11.80 -6.48
C LYS A 36 6.90 11.02 -6.67
N VAL A 37 7.01 9.72 -6.97
CA VAL A 37 5.87 8.81 -7.02
C VAL A 37 5.20 8.81 -5.64
N LYS A 38 3.88 8.97 -5.62
CA LYS A 38 3.10 8.91 -4.38
C LYS A 38 2.79 7.46 -4.05
N MET A 39 2.99 7.10 -2.79
CA MET A 39 2.78 5.74 -2.31
C MET A 39 1.47 5.67 -1.52
N HIS A 40 0.58 4.79 -1.95
CA HIS A 40 -0.70 4.54 -1.31
C HIS A 40 -0.79 3.08 -0.86
N ALA A 41 -1.28 2.85 0.35
CA ALA A 41 -1.46 1.53 0.91
C ALA A 41 -2.90 1.32 1.40
N ILE A 42 -3.63 0.41 0.76
CA ILE A 42 -4.98 0.01 1.20
C ILE A 42 -4.86 -1.01 2.34
N SER A 43 -5.37 -0.65 3.51
CA SER A 43 -5.39 -1.51 4.69
C SER A 43 -6.38 -2.66 4.51
N VAL A 44 -5.89 -3.89 4.62
CA VAL A 44 -6.72 -5.11 4.52
C VAL A 44 -7.05 -5.73 5.88
N CYS A 45 -6.45 -5.25 6.97
CA CYS A 45 -6.72 -5.77 8.31
C CYS A 45 -6.81 -4.69 9.39
N ASP A 46 -5.70 -4.26 9.98
CA ASP A 46 -5.67 -3.37 11.14
C ASP A 46 -6.12 -1.93 10.78
N ASN A 47 -5.42 -0.91 11.24
CA ASN A 47 -5.73 0.48 10.94
C ASN A 47 -4.45 1.24 10.60
N ALA A 48 -4.62 2.41 9.98
CA ALA A 48 -3.52 3.26 9.56
C ALA A 48 -2.55 3.59 10.70
N GLN A 49 -3.03 3.81 11.92
CA GLN A 49 -2.19 4.14 13.07
C GLN A 49 -1.20 3.00 13.39
N ILE A 50 -1.68 1.75 13.46
CA ILE A 50 -0.84 0.57 13.73
C ILE A 50 0.21 0.42 12.63
N PHE A 51 -0.18 0.62 11.37
CA PHE A 51 0.75 0.46 10.27
C PHE A 51 1.78 1.58 10.14
N HIS A 52 1.38 2.82 10.39
CA HIS A 52 2.32 3.93 10.49
C HIS A 52 3.34 3.68 11.60
N GLN A 53 2.91 3.14 12.75
CA GLN A 53 3.81 2.74 13.82
C GLN A 53 4.81 1.68 13.35
N HIS A 54 4.36 0.59 12.71
CA HIS A 54 5.27 -0.44 12.18
C HIS A 54 6.28 0.11 11.16
N VAL A 55 5.86 1.04 10.29
CA VAL A 55 6.76 1.67 9.32
C VAL A 55 7.75 2.59 10.03
N ASN A 56 7.32 3.33 11.06
CA ASN A 56 8.18 4.17 11.88
C ASN A 56 9.22 3.36 12.66
N GLU A 57 8.86 2.19 13.20
CA GLU A 57 9.81 1.25 13.83
C GLU A 57 10.86 0.75 12.81
N MET A 58 10.45 0.52 11.56
CA MET A 58 11.37 0.16 10.48
C MET A 58 12.31 1.32 10.10
N LEU A 59 11.80 2.56 10.06
CA LEU A 59 12.61 3.76 9.84
C LEU A 59 13.64 3.94 10.95
N GLU A 60 13.26 3.72 12.21
CA GLU A 60 14.17 3.76 13.36
C GLU A 60 15.26 2.69 13.25
N PHE A 61 14.89 1.45 12.93
CA PHE A 61 15.84 0.36 12.72
C PHE A 61 16.87 0.68 11.61
N LEU A 62 16.45 1.40 10.57
CA LEU A 62 17.31 1.83 9.47
C LEU A 62 18.09 3.13 9.76
N GLY A 63 17.89 3.77 10.91
CA GLY A 63 18.52 5.03 11.28
C GLY A 63 17.96 6.28 10.57
N LEU A 64 16.76 6.18 9.99
CA LEU A 64 16.10 7.23 9.20
C LEU A 64 15.04 8.01 9.98
N SER A 65 14.81 7.70 11.26
CA SER A 65 13.76 8.31 12.09
C SER A 65 13.91 9.82 12.34
N ASN A 66 15.11 10.38 12.10
CA ASN A 66 15.34 11.83 12.14
C ASN A 66 15.16 12.53 10.79
N GLU A 67 15.06 11.77 9.68
CA GLU A 67 15.00 12.31 8.32
C GLU A 67 13.57 12.35 7.77
N THR A 68 12.73 11.40 8.18
CA THR A 68 11.33 11.30 7.72
C THR A 68 10.50 10.48 8.70
N LYS A 69 9.17 10.59 8.59
CA LYS A 69 8.21 9.70 9.23
C LYS A 69 7.38 8.96 8.20
N SER A 70 6.72 7.89 8.62
CA SER A 70 5.84 7.08 7.77
C SER A 70 4.77 7.95 7.10
N GLU A 71 4.17 8.86 7.84
CA GLU A 71 3.12 9.77 7.41
C GLU A 71 3.58 10.73 6.28
N ASP A 72 4.88 10.96 6.16
CA ASP A 72 5.45 11.82 5.12
C ASP A 72 5.65 11.08 3.78
N ILE A 73 5.79 9.75 3.83
CA ILE A 73 6.23 8.93 2.68
C ILE A 73 5.21 7.88 2.23
N LEU A 74 4.19 7.60 3.02
CA LEU A 74 3.19 6.57 2.74
C LEU A 74 1.81 7.05 3.17
N ASN A 75 0.86 7.06 2.24
CA ASN A 75 -0.54 7.34 2.54
C ASN A 75 -1.30 6.02 2.77
N ILE A 76 -1.68 5.75 4.02
CA ILE A 76 -2.44 4.55 4.38
C ILE A 76 -3.93 4.85 4.37
N ILE A 77 -4.69 4.06 3.62
CA ILE A 77 -6.11 4.23 3.38
C ILE A 77 -6.86 3.09 4.08
N ASP A 78 -7.69 3.44 5.05
CA ASP A 78 -8.60 2.52 5.74
C ASP A 78 -9.99 2.52 5.08
N GLY A 79 -10.85 1.57 5.49
CA GLY A 79 -12.26 1.51 5.10
C GLY A 79 -12.59 0.45 4.06
N TYR A 80 -11.59 -0.19 3.45
CA TYR A 80 -11.76 -1.15 2.34
C TYR A 80 -11.59 -2.62 2.73
N LYS A 81 -11.37 -2.90 4.01
CA LYS A 81 -11.31 -4.27 4.55
C LYS A 81 -12.68 -4.96 4.69
N GLY A 82 -13.77 -4.29 4.30
CA GLY A 82 -15.12 -4.79 4.41
C GLY A 82 -15.49 -5.20 5.83
N ARG A 83 -15.89 -6.47 6.00
CA ARG A 83 -16.28 -7.02 7.31
C ARG A 83 -15.10 -7.43 8.19
N GLY A 84 -13.88 -7.27 7.70
CA GLY A 84 -12.64 -7.66 8.37
C GLY A 84 -11.78 -8.54 7.49
N TYR A 85 -10.64 -8.97 8.02
CA TYR A 85 -9.64 -9.72 7.27
C TYR A 85 -10.23 -10.99 6.63
N ALA A 86 -10.07 -11.11 5.31
CA ALA A 86 -10.60 -12.19 4.49
C ALA A 86 -12.15 -12.38 4.53
N LEU A 87 -12.90 -11.39 5.05
CA LEU A 87 -14.36 -11.41 5.12
C LEU A 87 -14.96 -10.41 4.14
N ASN A 88 -15.30 -10.92 2.95
CA ASN A 88 -15.87 -10.09 1.88
C ASN A 88 -17.39 -9.96 1.97
N THR A 89 -17.92 -8.83 1.52
CA THR A 89 -19.34 -8.68 1.15
C THR A 89 -19.57 -9.16 -0.28
N ASP A 90 -20.83 -9.41 -0.65
CA ASP A 90 -21.17 -9.79 -2.02
C ASP A 90 -20.82 -8.66 -3.01
N GLU A 91 -21.03 -7.40 -2.62
CA GLU A 91 -20.67 -6.21 -3.40
C GLU A 91 -19.15 -6.13 -3.66
N GLU A 92 -18.32 -6.42 -2.66
CA GLU A 92 -16.87 -6.45 -2.83
C GLU A 92 -16.45 -7.56 -3.80
N LEU A 93 -17.06 -8.74 -3.72
CA LEU A 93 -16.77 -9.85 -4.63
C LEU A 93 -17.21 -9.54 -6.06
N GLU A 94 -18.37 -8.90 -6.23
CA GLU A 94 -18.86 -8.46 -7.54
C GLU A 94 -17.93 -7.43 -8.18
N PHE A 95 -17.45 -6.45 -7.39
CA PHE A 95 -16.48 -5.45 -7.86
C PHE A 95 -15.17 -6.11 -8.32
N ILE A 96 -14.59 -6.97 -7.49
CA ILE A 96 -13.32 -7.65 -7.79
C ILE A 96 -13.45 -8.54 -9.03
N LYS A 97 -14.59 -9.22 -9.17
CA LYS A 97 -14.91 -9.99 -10.37
C LYS A 97 -15.00 -9.09 -11.60
N ALA A 98 -15.75 -8.00 -11.53
CA ALA A 98 -15.92 -7.08 -12.66
C ALA A 98 -14.58 -6.46 -13.11
N ALA A 99 -13.72 -6.09 -12.16
CA ALA A 99 -12.37 -5.60 -12.46
C ALA A 99 -11.49 -6.67 -13.13
N SER A 100 -11.59 -7.92 -12.66
CA SER A 100 -10.87 -9.06 -13.24
C SER A 100 -11.37 -9.37 -14.66
N ASP A 101 -12.68 -9.37 -14.88
CA ASP A 101 -13.32 -9.60 -16.19
C ASP A 101 -12.95 -8.49 -17.19
N THR A 102 -12.88 -7.24 -16.73
CA THR A 102 -12.56 -6.08 -17.58
C THR A 102 -11.08 -6.04 -17.97
N SER A 103 -10.18 -6.30 -17.01
CA SER A 103 -8.73 -6.24 -17.25
C SER A 103 -8.16 -7.51 -17.86
N GLY A 104 -8.88 -8.64 -17.75
CA GLY A 104 -8.35 -9.97 -18.05
C GLY A 104 -7.33 -10.47 -17.04
N VAL A 105 -7.14 -9.77 -15.92
CA VAL A 105 -6.18 -10.12 -14.87
C VAL A 105 -6.94 -10.54 -13.60
N PRO A 106 -6.92 -11.82 -13.22
CA PRO A 106 -7.59 -12.28 -12.01
C PRO A 106 -6.87 -11.73 -10.77
N THR A 107 -7.65 -11.29 -9.78
CA THR A 107 -7.13 -10.82 -8.48
C THR A 107 -7.81 -11.57 -7.33
N ASP A 108 -7.09 -11.77 -6.23
CA ASP A 108 -7.64 -12.43 -5.06
C ASP A 108 -8.53 -11.46 -4.24
N PRO A 109 -9.56 -11.96 -3.55
CA PRO A 109 -10.50 -11.09 -2.86
C PRO A 109 -10.04 -10.67 -1.46
N VAL A 110 -8.84 -11.06 -1.02
CA VAL A 110 -8.33 -10.75 0.33
C VAL A 110 -7.35 -9.58 0.27
N TYR A 111 -6.45 -9.59 -0.71
CA TYR A 111 -5.40 -8.59 -0.89
C TYR A 111 -5.55 -7.85 -2.22
N THR A 112 -5.17 -8.48 -3.33
CA THR A 112 -4.93 -7.77 -4.60
C THR A 112 -6.18 -7.05 -5.12
N GLY A 113 -7.36 -7.67 -4.98
CA GLY A 113 -8.61 -7.05 -5.35
C GLY A 113 -8.96 -5.81 -4.51
N LYS A 114 -8.49 -5.74 -3.24
CA LYS A 114 -8.68 -4.58 -2.37
C LYS A 114 -7.83 -3.38 -2.79
N ALA A 115 -6.69 -3.60 -3.44
CA ALA A 115 -5.90 -2.50 -3.99
C ALA A 115 -6.61 -1.76 -5.13
N LEU A 116 -7.67 -2.35 -5.71
CA LEU A 116 -8.47 -1.77 -6.77
C LEU A 116 -9.68 -0.97 -6.24
N SER A 117 -9.95 -1.06 -4.94
CA SER A 117 -11.13 -0.45 -4.29
C SER A 117 -10.96 1.06 -4.03
#